data_AF-A0A1J5LUR4-F1
#
_entry.id   AF-A0A1J5LUR4-F1
#
_cell.length_a   1.000
_cell.length_b   1.000
_cell.length_c   1.000
_cell.angle_alpha   90.00
_cell.angle_beta   90.00
_cell.angle_gamma   90.00
#
_symmetry.space_group_name_H-M   'P 1'
#
loop_
_entity.id
_entity.type
_entity.pdbx_description
1 polymer ?
#
loop_
_entity_poly.entity_id
_entity_poly.type
_entity_poly.pdbx_seq_one_letter_code
_entity_poly.pdbx_strand_id
1 'polypeptide(L)'
;MNGWAFVGSGENESGEMKSDFWRYDPSKDIWDQAESVPLPARRGVASCVIPFKGIYWVSGLDDSFNRMATISRYTIRISLNSEVNVFYNSDLESVFITELPFTSVVRIFSVHGKLMTELNDQKDHYQVSTSTWSKGVYVINVFDQSYKFMVR
;
A
#
# COMPACT_ATOMS: atom_id res chain seq x y z
N MET A 1 -2.17 3.58 -6.29
CA MET A 1 -1.75 2.89 -5.05
C MET A 1 -0.23 2.87 -5.02
N ASN A 2 0.41 3.33 -3.94
CA ASN A 2 1.89 3.40 -3.82
C ASN A 2 2.60 4.08 -5.00
N GLY A 3 2.08 5.22 -5.47
CA GLY A 3 2.67 5.95 -6.61
C GLY A 3 2.33 5.37 -8.00
N TRP A 4 1.80 4.15 -8.08
CA TRP A 4 1.38 3.54 -9.35
C TRP A 4 -0.12 3.75 -9.62
N ALA A 5 -0.47 3.89 -10.89
CA ALA A 5 -1.86 3.82 -11.35
C ALA A 5 -2.19 2.40 -11.82
N PHE A 6 -3.46 2.05 -11.75
CA PHE A 6 -3.94 0.70 -12.08
C PHE A 6 -5.21 0.78 -12.90
N VAL A 7 -5.28 -0.05 -13.94
CA VAL A 7 -6.43 -0.16 -14.84
C VAL A 7 -6.69 -1.64 -15.07
N GLY A 8 -7.94 -2.04 -15.11
CA GLY A 8 -8.30 -3.36 -15.61
C GLY A 8 -9.80 -3.54 -15.63
N SER A 9 -10.21 -4.67 -16.19
CA SER A 9 -11.58 -4.87 -16.64
C SER A 9 -11.98 -3.85 -17.72
N GLY A 10 -13.25 -3.90 -18.14
CA GLY A 10 -13.82 -3.00 -19.13
C GLY A 10 -14.17 -3.74 -20.41
N GLU A 11 -14.44 -2.98 -21.46
CA GLU A 11 -14.73 -3.46 -22.80
C GLU A 11 -13.81 -2.74 -23.79
N ASN A 12 -13.33 -3.44 -24.80
CA ASN A 12 -12.61 -2.81 -25.92
C ASN A 12 -13.59 -2.23 -26.95
N GLU A 13 -13.05 -1.65 -28.01
CA GLU A 13 -13.85 -1.03 -29.10
C GLU A 13 -14.81 -2.01 -29.79
N SER A 14 -14.50 -3.30 -29.76
CA SER A 14 -15.33 -4.38 -30.32
C SER A 14 -16.43 -4.85 -29.35
N GLY A 15 -16.51 -4.27 -28.15
CA GLY A 15 -17.41 -4.70 -27.08
C GLY A 15 -16.96 -5.97 -26.37
N GLU A 16 -15.73 -6.46 -26.64
CA GLU A 16 -15.18 -7.63 -25.97
C GLU A 16 -14.76 -7.25 -24.55
N MET A 17 -15.33 -7.94 -23.56
CA MET A 17 -14.97 -7.70 -22.16
C MET A 17 -13.57 -8.24 -21.86
N LYS A 18 -12.77 -7.45 -21.14
CA LYS A 18 -11.43 -7.84 -20.74
C LYS A 18 -11.37 -8.16 -19.25
N SER A 19 -10.50 -9.09 -18.88
CA SER A 19 -10.15 -9.45 -17.50
C SER A 19 -8.67 -9.17 -17.20
N ASP A 20 -7.99 -8.43 -18.09
CA ASP A 20 -6.62 -8.03 -17.90
C ASP A 20 -6.50 -6.93 -16.83
N PHE A 21 -5.29 -6.82 -16.30
CA PHE A 21 -4.96 -5.87 -15.26
C PHE A 21 -3.56 -5.30 -15.51
N TRP A 22 -3.49 -3.98 -15.52
CA TRP A 22 -2.34 -3.21 -15.94
C TRP A 22 -1.96 -2.22 -14.84
N ARG A 23 -0.66 -2.05 -14.63
CA ARG A 23 -0.11 -1.00 -13.78
C ARG A 23 0.70 -0.02 -14.62
N TYR A 24 0.65 1.24 -14.23
CA TYR A 24 1.44 2.31 -14.81
C TYR A 24 2.40 2.88 -13.76
N ASP A 25 3.68 2.91 -14.12
CA ASP A 25 4.73 3.58 -13.35
C ASP A 25 5.00 4.98 -13.93
N PRO A 26 4.48 6.06 -13.32
CA PRO A 26 4.67 7.41 -13.83
C PRO A 26 6.12 7.90 -13.72
N SER A 27 6.97 7.24 -12.93
CA SER A 27 8.39 7.62 -12.82
C SER A 27 9.22 7.16 -14.02
N LYS A 28 8.73 6.13 -14.73
CA LYS A 28 9.41 5.52 -15.88
C LYS A 28 8.64 5.66 -17.18
N ASP A 29 7.37 6.10 -17.11
CA ASP A 29 6.44 6.14 -18.21
C ASP A 29 6.28 4.77 -18.89
N ILE A 30 6.06 3.73 -18.08
CA ILE A 30 5.93 2.36 -18.55
C ILE A 30 4.64 1.74 -18.01
N TRP A 31 3.97 1.00 -18.88
CA TRP A 31 2.89 0.10 -18.55
C TRP A 31 3.42 -1.32 -18.45
N ASP A 32 3.15 -1.98 -17.33
CA ASP A 32 3.38 -3.40 -17.14
C ASP A 32 2.03 -4.10 -16.92
N GLN A 33 1.90 -5.32 -17.42
CA GLN A 33 0.81 -6.18 -17.00
C GLN A 33 1.03 -6.54 -15.53
N ALA A 34 0.08 -6.15 -14.68
CA ALA A 34 0.12 -6.47 -13.27
C ALA A 34 -0.21 -7.96 -13.07
N GLU A 35 0.27 -8.56 -11.98
CA GLU A 35 -0.06 -9.94 -11.62
C GLU A 35 -1.59 -10.09 -11.63
N SER A 36 -2.09 -11.06 -12.40
CA SER A 36 -3.51 -11.18 -12.73
C SER A 36 -4.35 -11.14 -11.45
N VAL A 37 -5.08 -10.05 -11.27
CA VAL A 37 -6.07 -9.93 -10.21
C VAL A 37 -7.24 -10.86 -10.55
N PRO A 38 -7.87 -11.50 -9.56
CA PRO A 38 -9.10 -12.26 -9.77
C PRO A 38 -10.28 -11.30 -10.01
N LEU A 39 -10.23 -10.56 -11.11
CA LEU A 39 -11.31 -9.71 -11.55
C LEU A 39 -11.97 -10.38 -12.75
N PRO A 40 -13.21 -10.89 -12.59
CA PRO A 40 -13.99 -11.34 -13.73
C PRO A 40 -14.17 -10.17 -14.71
N ALA A 41 -14.12 -10.45 -16.00
CA ALA A 41 -14.41 -9.47 -17.03
C ALA A 41 -15.79 -8.83 -16.78
N ARG A 42 -15.83 -7.50 -16.71
CA ARG A 42 -17.04 -6.71 -16.43
C ARG A 42 -16.91 -5.26 -16.90
N ARG A 43 -18.03 -4.59 -17.16
CA ARG A 43 -18.08 -3.16 -17.55
C ARG A 43 -18.86 -2.33 -16.55
N GLY A 44 -18.70 -1.00 -16.62
CA GLY A 44 -19.39 -0.07 -15.71
C GLY A 44 -18.97 -0.26 -14.25
N VAL A 45 -17.70 -0.62 -14.03
CA VAL A 45 -17.15 -0.88 -12.70
C VAL A 45 -16.88 0.43 -11.97
N ALA A 46 -17.23 0.48 -10.69
CA ALA A 46 -16.73 1.52 -9.81
C ALA A 46 -15.51 1.00 -9.05
N SER A 47 -14.48 1.83 -8.93
CA SER A 47 -13.26 1.49 -8.20
C SER A 47 -12.86 2.56 -7.21
N CYS A 48 -12.29 2.15 -6.07
CA CYS A 48 -11.68 3.07 -5.12
C CYS A 48 -10.41 2.47 -4.52
N VAL A 49 -9.52 3.35 -4.04
CA VAL A 49 -8.36 2.95 -3.25
C VAL A 49 -8.67 3.25 -1.79
N ILE A 50 -8.64 2.22 -0.96
CA ILE A 50 -8.72 2.37 0.49
C ILE A 50 -7.29 2.30 1.04
N PRO A 51 -6.80 3.34 1.73
CA PRO A 51 -5.47 3.33 2.35
C PRO A 51 -5.27 2.06 3.20
N PHE A 52 -4.10 1.44 3.08
CA PHE A 52 -3.68 0.22 3.81
C PHE A 52 -4.49 -1.05 3.50
N LYS A 53 -5.59 -0.94 2.75
CA LYS A 53 -6.41 -2.09 2.35
C LYS A 53 -6.20 -2.45 0.88
N GLY A 54 -5.97 -1.46 0.03
CA GLY A 54 -5.68 -1.67 -1.38
C GLY A 54 -6.78 -1.15 -2.29
N ILE A 55 -6.85 -1.68 -3.51
CA ILE A 55 -7.79 -1.26 -4.54
C ILE A 55 -9.00 -2.17 -4.50
N TYR A 56 -10.18 -1.57 -4.56
CA TYR A 56 -11.46 -2.26 -4.57
C TYR A 56 -12.18 -1.96 -5.87
N TRP A 57 -12.79 -2.99 -6.44
CA TRP A 57 -13.71 -2.90 -7.56
C TRP A 57 -15.05 -3.47 -7.14
N VAL A 58 -16.10 -2.74 -7.42
CA VAL A 58 -17.46 -3.06 -7.01
C VAL A 58 -18.41 -2.89 -8.18
N SER A 59 -19.54 -3.60 -8.10
CA SER A 59 -20.60 -3.52 -9.11
C SER A 59 -20.12 -3.98 -10.50
N GLY A 60 -20.81 -3.50 -11.53
CA GLY A 60 -20.57 -3.78 -12.94
C GLY A 60 -21.58 -4.76 -13.53
N LEU A 61 -21.48 -4.92 -14.84
CA LEU A 61 -22.26 -5.89 -15.61
C LEU A 61 -21.33 -6.98 -16.14
N ASP A 62 -21.82 -8.22 -16.19
CA ASP A 62 -21.19 -9.28 -16.98
C ASP A 62 -21.59 -9.18 -18.47
N ASP A 63 -21.11 -10.13 -19.27
CA ASP A 63 -21.33 -10.18 -20.72
C ASP A 63 -22.81 -10.36 -21.10
N SER A 64 -23.58 -10.98 -20.20
CA SER A 64 -25.03 -11.17 -20.33
C SER A 64 -25.84 -10.00 -19.74
N PHE A 65 -25.19 -8.86 -19.45
CA PHE A 65 -25.80 -7.66 -18.86
C PHE A 65 -26.38 -7.88 -17.45
N ASN A 66 -26.01 -8.96 -16.76
CA ASN A 66 -26.44 -9.17 -15.38
C ASN A 66 -25.60 -8.30 -14.44
N ARG A 67 -26.27 -7.73 -13.43
CA ARG A 67 -25.60 -6.94 -12.40
C ARG A 67 -24.78 -7.85 -11.48
N MET A 68 -23.50 -7.54 -11.35
CA MET A 68 -22.60 -8.26 -10.47
C MET A 68 -22.59 -7.62 -9.08
N ALA A 69 -22.91 -8.40 -8.04
CA ALA A 69 -22.82 -7.97 -6.64
C ALA A 69 -21.45 -8.27 -6.00
N THR A 70 -20.52 -8.87 -6.75
CA THR A 70 -19.20 -9.28 -6.25
C THR A 70 -18.27 -8.08 -6.10
N ILE A 71 -17.49 -8.09 -5.01
CA ILE A 71 -16.45 -7.12 -4.71
C ILE A 71 -15.10 -7.82 -4.89
N SER A 72 -14.24 -7.26 -5.73
CA SER A 72 -12.86 -7.71 -5.90
C SER A 72 -11.91 -6.75 -5.22
N ARG A 73 -10.86 -7.27 -4.59
CA ARG A 73 -9.83 -6.48 -3.92
C ARG A 73 -8.45 -6.90 -4.43
N TYR A 74 -7.65 -5.91 -4.81
CA TYR A 74 -6.22 -6.07 -5.08
C TYR A 74 -5.39 -5.39 -3.99
N THR A 75 -4.36 -6.09 -3.54
CA THR A 75 -3.30 -5.51 -2.73
C THR A 75 -2.00 -6.04 -3.30
N ILE A 76 -0.98 -5.18 -3.39
CA ILE A 76 0.38 -5.65 -3.61
C ILE A 76 0.77 -6.37 -2.32
N ARG A 77 0.87 -7.70 -2.37
CA ARG A 77 1.53 -8.45 -1.32
C ARG A 77 3.02 -8.41 -1.65
N ILE A 78 3.75 -7.46 -1.07
CA ILE A 78 5.18 -7.68 -0.99
C ILE A 78 5.35 -8.71 0.12
N SER A 79 5.42 -9.98 -0.24
CA SER A 79 5.77 -11.06 0.67
C SER A 79 7.23 -10.87 1.07
N LEU A 80 7.47 -9.96 2.00
CA LEU A 80 8.79 -9.77 2.57
C LEU A 80 8.91 -10.72 3.73
N ASN A 81 9.68 -11.77 3.50
CA ASN A 81 10.29 -12.55 4.57
C ASN A 81 11.39 -11.77 5.31
N SER A 82 11.56 -10.46 5.07
CA SER A 82 12.43 -9.60 5.87
C SER A 82 11.59 -8.98 6.99
N GLU A 83 11.78 -9.50 8.21
CA GLU A 83 11.20 -8.94 9.42
C GLU A 83 11.85 -7.58 9.68
N VAL A 84 11.09 -6.47 9.56
CA VAL A 84 11.64 -5.14 9.80
C VAL A 84 12.07 -5.05 11.27
N ASN A 85 13.30 -4.61 11.48
CA ASN A 85 13.87 -4.47 12.81
C ASN A 85 13.65 -3.03 13.32
N VAL A 86 13.08 -2.91 14.52
CA VAL A 86 12.79 -1.63 15.17
C VAL A 86 13.46 -1.59 16.54
N PHE A 87 14.34 -0.61 16.74
CA PHE A 87 15.08 -0.44 17.98
C PHE A 87 15.10 1.03 18.41
N TYR A 88 14.86 1.30 19.69
CA TYR A 88 14.95 2.64 20.27
C TYR A 88 16.20 2.78 21.12
N ASN A 89 16.98 3.82 20.88
CA ASN A 89 18.13 4.20 21.69
C ASN A 89 17.78 5.45 22.52
N SER A 90 17.75 5.30 23.85
CA SER A 90 17.45 6.39 24.77
C SER A 90 18.52 7.47 24.80
N ASP A 91 19.79 7.10 24.67
CA ASP A 91 20.92 8.03 24.79
C ASP A 91 21.02 8.93 23.56
N LEU A 92 20.61 8.42 22.41
CA LEU A 92 20.56 9.16 21.14
C LEU A 92 19.18 9.80 20.86
N GLU A 93 18.20 9.59 21.74
CA GLU A 93 16.79 9.98 21.55
C GLU A 93 16.32 9.68 20.12
N SER A 94 16.55 8.44 19.67
CA SER A 94 16.34 8.07 18.27
C SER A 94 15.80 6.66 18.13
N VAL A 95 14.88 6.48 17.19
CA VAL A 95 14.43 5.16 16.73
C VAL A 95 15.11 4.80 15.42
N PHE A 96 15.61 3.57 15.36
CA PHE A 96 16.23 2.95 14.21
C PHE A 96 15.25 1.93 13.62
N ILE A 97 15.08 1.99 12.30
CA ILE A 97 14.19 1.13 11.53
C ILE A 97 15.04 0.56 10.41
N THR A 98 15.30 -0.75 10.43
CA THR A 98 16.26 -1.41 9.53
C THR A 98 15.62 -2.61 8.85
N GLU A 99 16.29 -3.14 7.82
CA GLU A 99 15.76 -4.24 6.99
C GLU A 99 14.46 -3.85 6.28
N LEU A 100 14.36 -2.57 5.93
CA LEU A 100 13.25 -2.08 5.12
C LEU A 100 13.42 -2.59 3.69
N PRO A 101 12.35 -3.08 3.07
CA PRO A 101 12.35 -3.29 1.64
C PRO A 101 12.52 -1.98 0.88
N PHE A 102 13.09 -2.08 -0.32
CA PHE A 102 13.46 -0.96 -1.20
C PHE A 102 12.34 0.05 -1.51
N THR A 103 11.07 -0.29 -1.30
CA THR A 103 9.90 0.57 -1.62
C THR A 103 8.97 0.79 -0.42
N SER A 104 9.50 0.81 0.80
CA SER A 104 8.72 1.06 2.03
C SER A 104 8.26 2.50 2.17
N VAL A 105 6.98 2.68 2.50
CA VAL A 105 6.53 3.90 3.18
C VAL A 105 6.44 3.60 4.67
N VAL A 106 7.23 4.32 5.46
CA VAL A 106 7.27 4.20 6.92
C VAL A 106 6.48 5.36 7.52
N ARG A 107 5.50 5.05 8.36
CA ARG A 107 4.71 6.07 9.08
C ARG A 107 4.78 5.83 10.57
N ILE A 108 5.11 6.85 11.34
CA ILE A 108 5.16 6.76 12.81
C ILE A 108 4.01 7.55 13.40
N PHE A 109 3.24 6.92 14.28
CA PHE A 109 2.10 7.50 14.97
C PHE A 109 2.31 7.49 16.48
N SER A 110 1.79 8.49 17.19
CA SER A 110 1.57 8.38 18.62
C SER A 110 0.46 7.37 18.91
N VAL A 111 0.39 6.83 20.14
CA VAL A 111 -0.73 5.95 20.55
C VAL A 111 -2.13 6.56 20.42
N HIS A 112 -2.22 7.88 20.35
CA HIS A 112 -3.48 8.60 20.13
C HIS A 112 -3.84 8.74 18.63
N GLY A 113 -3.05 8.15 17.73
CA GLY A 113 -3.27 8.19 16.29
C GLY A 113 -2.73 9.43 15.58
N LYS A 114 -1.99 10.30 16.26
CA LYS A 114 -1.36 11.47 15.62
C LYS A 114 -0.17 11.00 14.77
N LEU A 115 -0.15 11.35 13.48
CA LEU A 115 1.01 11.14 12.62
C LEU A 115 2.17 12.03 13.10
N MET A 116 3.30 11.41 13.42
CA MET A 116 4.53 12.07 13.86
C MET A 116 5.47 12.31 12.68
N THR A 117 5.63 11.32 11.79
CA THR A 117 6.44 11.44 10.57
C THR A 117 6.01 10.41 9.51
N GLU A 118 6.28 10.74 8.24
CA GLU A 118 6.16 9.85 7.09
C GLU A 118 7.47 9.89 6.29
N LEU A 119 8.01 8.72 5.97
CA LEU A 119 9.27 8.53 5.24
C LEU A 119 8.99 7.65 4.01
N ASN A 120 9.41 8.10 2.83
CA ASN A 120 9.08 7.47 1.55
C ASN A 120 10.25 7.44 0.57
N ASP A 121 11.48 7.56 1.06
CA ASP A 121 12.69 7.40 0.25
C ASP A 121 12.96 5.92 -0.05
N GLN A 122 13.67 5.65 -1.15
CA GLN A 122 14.19 4.31 -1.47
C GLN A 122 15.44 4.00 -0.65
N LYS A 123 15.26 3.74 0.64
CA LYS A 123 16.30 3.37 1.60
C LYS A 123 15.90 2.11 2.38
N ASP A 124 16.88 1.34 2.78
CA ASP A 124 16.73 0.12 3.58
C ASP A 124 16.77 0.37 5.10
N HIS A 125 17.09 1.60 5.53
CA HIS A 125 17.08 2.01 6.92
C HIS A 125 16.71 3.48 7.13
N TYR A 126 16.20 3.78 8.32
CA TYR A 126 16.00 5.13 8.83
C TYR A 126 16.47 5.26 10.28
N GLN A 127 17.00 6.44 10.59
CA GLN A 127 17.12 6.95 11.95
C GLN A 127 16.19 8.16 12.08
N VAL A 128 15.29 8.12 13.06
CA VAL A 128 14.36 9.22 13.34
C VAL A 128 14.62 9.73 14.74
N SER A 129 14.96 11.01 14.86
CA SER A 129 15.09 11.66 16.17
C SER A 129 13.72 11.87 16.82
N THR A 130 13.64 11.56 18.10
CA THR A 130 12.46 11.69 18.95
C THR A 130 12.65 12.73 20.05
N SER A 131 13.69 13.58 19.97
CA SER A 131 14.04 14.58 21.00
C SER A 131 12.91 15.57 21.31
N THR A 132 12.03 15.82 20.34
CA THR A 132 10.86 16.71 20.49
C THR A 132 9.58 15.96 20.87
N TRP A 133 9.64 14.65 21.01
CA TRP A 133 8.46 13.80 21.22
C TRP A 133 8.23 13.56 22.71
N SER A 134 6.97 13.53 23.13
CA SER A 134 6.63 13.19 24.51
C SER A 134 6.96 11.73 24.80
N LYS A 135 7.38 11.43 26.02
CA LYS A 135 7.56 10.06 26.50
C LYS A 135 6.26 9.27 26.35
N GLY A 136 6.37 8.02 25.91
CA GLY A 136 5.20 7.20 25.63
C GLY A 136 5.44 6.15 24.56
N VAL A 137 4.37 5.45 24.21
CA VAL A 137 4.40 4.41 23.17
C VAL A 137 4.07 5.02 21.81
N TYR A 138 4.76 4.53 20.79
CA TYR A 138 4.58 4.92 19.39
C TYR A 138 4.45 3.67 18.53
N VAL A 139 3.73 3.82 17.42
CA VAL A 139 3.46 2.75 16.46
C VAL A 139 4.08 3.12 15.12
N ILE A 140 4.90 2.24 14.58
CA ILE A 140 5.49 2.35 13.25
C ILE A 140 4.70 1.42 12.33
N ASN A 141 4.15 1.97 11.25
CA ASN A 141 3.53 1.22 10.19
C ASN A 141 4.47 1.14 9.01
N VAL A 142 4.76 -0.09 8.57
CA VAL A 142 5.51 -0.41 7.36
C VAL A 142 4.67 -1.40 6.58
N PHE A 143 4.13 -0.98 5.42
CA PHE A 143 3.14 -1.75 4.65
C PHE A 143 1.94 -2.22 5.48
N ASP A 144 1.79 -3.53 5.67
CA ASP A 144 0.73 -4.20 6.43
C ASP A 144 1.19 -4.64 7.84
N GLN A 145 2.44 -4.30 8.22
CA GLN A 145 3.03 -4.63 9.50
C GLN A 145 3.10 -3.40 10.41
N SER A 146 2.90 -3.65 11.70
CA SER A 146 2.96 -2.62 12.74
C SER A 146 3.93 -3.03 13.84
N TYR A 147 4.80 -2.11 14.22
CA TYR A 147 5.79 -2.27 15.27
C TYR A 147 5.56 -1.22 16.35
N LYS A 148 5.81 -1.59 17.61
CA LYS A 148 5.71 -0.65 18.73
C LYS A 148 7.09 -0.39 19.31
N PHE A 149 7.35 0.86 19.68
CA PHE A 149 8.49 1.24 20.50
C PHE A 149 8.08 2.24 21.56
N MET A 150 8.94 2.45 22.55
CA MET A 150 8.68 3.35 23.67
C MET A 150 9.78 4.40 23.73
N VAL A 151 9.39 5.67 23.65
CA VAL A 151 10.24 6.81 23.98
C VAL A 151 10.25 6.93 25.51
N ARG A 152 11.43 6.78 26.10
CA ARG A 152 11.66 6.77 27.56
C ARG A 152 12.38 8.02 28.03
#